data_AF-A0A9D5QF94-F1
#
_entry.id   AF-A0A9D5QF94-F1
#
_cell.length_a   1.000
_cell.length_b   1.000
_cell.length_c   1.000
_cell.angle_alpha   90.00
_cell.angle_beta   90.00
_cell.angle_gamma   90.00
#
_symmetry.space_group_name_H-M   'P 1'
#
loop_
_entity.id
_entity.type
_entity.pdbx_description
1 polymer ?
#
loop_
_entity_poly.entity_id
_entity_poly.type
_entity_poly.pdbx_seq_one_letter_code
_entity_poly.pdbx_strand_id
1 'polypeptide(L)'
;MRTRLLAGGAVITGMCLMQCAPAVDGQTHIGRSAEEHVTLGLVRGMAEGCGRPLYDFVRILPDGSSLKGGDGLGYRIPADRNLIVTDVDWQYTHPKRAEAAGKTQVLRLFVQNRSDRTEQARVFESTVTLSSQGEGGASERMTTGFVISSAARICPEVVPGPDGPPSGLLHMILRGYFIPATAP
;
A
#
# COMPACT_ATOMS: atom_id res chain seq x y z
N MET A 1 -44.30 -59.55 40.49
CA MET A 1 -44.65 -59.49 39.05
C MET A 1 -44.70 -58.02 38.65
N ARG A 2 -43.62 -57.47 38.08
CA ARG A 2 -43.52 -57.06 36.65
C ARG A 2 -44.80 -56.44 36.10
N THR A 3 -44.77 -55.14 35.77
CA THR A 3 -45.02 -54.65 34.40
C THR A 3 -44.38 -53.26 34.26
N ARG A 4 -43.48 -53.13 33.29
CA ARG A 4 -42.78 -51.90 32.88
C ARG A 4 -43.70 -51.08 31.97
N LEU A 5 -43.83 -49.78 32.21
CA LEU A 5 -44.32 -48.83 31.21
C LEU A 5 -43.10 -48.23 30.47
N LEU A 6 -43.12 -48.33 29.15
CA LEU A 6 -42.07 -47.84 28.25
C LEU A 6 -42.17 -46.30 28.13
N ALA A 7 -41.07 -45.61 28.44
CA ALA A 7 -40.90 -44.20 28.15
C ALA A 7 -40.66 -44.02 26.64
N GLY A 8 -41.52 -43.23 25.98
CA GLY A 8 -41.32 -42.81 24.60
C GLY A 8 -40.16 -41.83 24.51
N GLY A 9 -39.16 -42.17 23.69
CA GLY A 9 -38.04 -41.29 23.37
C GLY A 9 -38.48 -40.19 22.41
N ALA A 10 -38.46 -38.95 22.88
CA ALA A 10 -38.49 -37.79 22.00
C ALA A 10 -37.07 -37.53 21.48
N VAL A 11 -36.85 -37.79 20.19
CA VAL A 11 -35.64 -37.37 19.48
C VAL A 11 -35.81 -35.88 19.18
N ILE A 12 -35.17 -35.03 20.00
CA ILE A 12 -35.05 -33.61 19.69
C ILE A 12 -33.92 -33.49 18.66
N THR A 13 -34.31 -33.42 17.39
CA THR A 13 -33.42 -33.04 16.29
C THR A 13 -33.03 -31.58 16.52
N GLY A 14 -31.84 -31.37 17.10
CA GLY A 14 -31.23 -30.05 17.20
C GLY A 14 -30.90 -29.54 15.81
N MET A 15 -31.82 -28.79 15.21
CA MET A 15 -31.52 -27.93 14.07
C MET A 15 -30.53 -26.88 14.58
N CYS A 16 -29.25 -27.09 14.27
CA CYS A 16 -28.23 -26.08 14.42
C CYS A 16 -28.59 -24.98 13.41
N LEU A 17 -29.34 -23.97 13.86
CA LEU A 17 -29.52 -22.74 13.11
C LEU A 17 -28.12 -22.21 12.88
N MET A 18 -27.66 -22.36 11.64
CA MET A 18 -26.45 -21.75 11.14
C MET A 18 -26.75 -20.25 11.10
N GLN A 19 -26.60 -19.61 12.25
CA GLN A 19 -26.73 -18.17 12.41
C GLN A 19 -25.58 -17.58 11.60
N CYS A 20 -25.89 -17.06 10.40
CA CYS A 20 -24.98 -16.14 9.73
C CYS A 20 -24.63 -15.07 10.76
N ALA A 21 -23.38 -15.08 11.23
CA ALA A 21 -22.87 -14.00 12.03
C ALA A 21 -23.15 -12.69 11.26
N PRO A 22 -23.74 -11.66 11.89
CA PRO A 22 -23.87 -10.37 11.22
C PRO A 22 -22.47 -9.97 10.75
N ALA A 23 -22.35 -9.54 9.49
CA ALA A 23 -21.15 -8.85 9.05
C ALA A 23 -20.89 -7.75 10.09
N VAL A 24 -19.71 -7.77 10.73
CA VAL A 24 -19.32 -6.71 11.66
C VAL A 24 -19.36 -5.43 10.83
N ASP A 25 -20.36 -4.60 11.09
CA ASP A 25 -20.70 -3.46 10.26
C ASP A 25 -19.46 -2.57 10.09
N GLY A 26 -19.05 -2.33 8.85
CA GLY A 26 -17.89 -1.49 8.53
C GLY A 26 -16.50 -2.15 8.52
N GLN A 27 -16.36 -3.46 8.79
CA GLN A 27 -15.07 -4.14 8.59
C GLN A 27 -14.90 -4.70 7.17
N THR A 28 -13.70 -4.51 6.64
CA THR A 28 -13.26 -5.00 5.34
C THR A 28 -12.82 -6.45 5.40
N HIS A 29 -12.58 -7.07 4.24
CA HIS A 29 -12.09 -8.45 4.12
C HIS A 29 -10.73 -8.72 4.80
N ILE A 30 -10.02 -7.67 5.23
CA ILE A 30 -8.76 -7.77 6.00
C ILE A 30 -8.95 -7.46 7.49
N GLY A 31 -10.20 -7.41 7.99
CA GLY A 31 -10.52 -7.16 9.41
C GLY A 31 -10.22 -5.74 9.88
N ARG A 32 -10.12 -4.77 8.94
CA ARG A 32 -9.88 -3.34 9.21
C ARG A 32 -11.09 -2.50 8.86
N SER A 33 -11.26 -1.37 9.51
CA SER A 33 -12.29 -0.40 9.09
C SER A 33 -11.94 0.15 7.70
N ALA A 34 -12.95 0.45 6.90
CA ALA A 34 -12.76 1.10 5.60
C ALA A 34 -12.03 2.46 5.73
N GLU A 35 -12.22 3.16 6.85
CA GLU A 35 -11.55 4.46 7.13
C GLU A 35 -10.05 4.31 7.36
N GLU A 36 -9.61 3.13 7.81
CA GLU A 36 -8.20 2.82 8.00
C GLU A 36 -7.49 2.58 6.67
N HIS A 37 -8.22 2.32 5.58
CA HIS A 37 -7.60 2.10 4.27
C HIS A 37 -6.98 3.39 3.72
N VAL A 38 -5.81 3.24 3.12
CA VAL A 38 -5.03 4.32 2.55
C VAL A 38 -4.62 3.95 1.14
N THR A 39 -4.89 4.85 0.21
CA THR A 39 -4.31 4.83 -1.13
C THR A 39 -3.46 6.07 -1.29
N LEU A 40 -2.18 5.90 -1.63
CA LEU A 40 -1.25 6.98 -1.92
C LEU A 40 -0.94 6.99 -3.41
N GLY A 41 -1.04 8.16 -4.04
CA GLY A 41 -0.65 8.38 -5.43
C GLY A 41 0.63 9.22 -5.51
N LEU A 42 1.59 8.78 -6.31
CA LEU A 42 2.82 9.51 -6.55
C LEU A 42 2.55 10.83 -7.30
N VAL A 43 3.21 11.89 -6.84
CA VAL A 43 3.23 13.21 -7.44
C VAL A 43 4.66 13.72 -7.55
N ARG A 44 4.87 14.73 -8.38
CA ARG A 44 6.18 15.33 -8.68
C ARG A 44 6.18 16.81 -8.36
N GLY A 45 7.37 17.40 -8.23
CA GLY A 45 7.53 18.84 -8.04
C GLY A 45 7.10 19.34 -6.66
N MET A 46 7.03 18.45 -5.66
CA MET A 46 6.66 18.86 -4.30
C MET A 46 7.83 19.55 -3.61
N ALA A 47 7.53 20.59 -2.82
CA ALA A 47 8.51 21.21 -1.94
C ALA A 47 9.04 20.09 -1.03
N GLU A 48 10.34 19.83 -1.08
CA GLU A 48 11.00 18.71 -0.37
C GLU A 48 10.84 17.29 -0.93
N GLY A 49 10.26 17.09 -2.11
CA GLY A 49 10.15 15.74 -2.67
C GLY A 49 11.51 15.02 -2.83
N CYS A 50 11.48 13.69 -2.90
CA CYS A 50 12.66 12.84 -3.03
C CYS A 50 13.26 12.91 -4.45
N GLY A 51 14.59 12.90 -4.51
CA GLY A 51 15.34 12.90 -5.75
C GLY A 51 15.14 14.16 -6.60
N ARG A 52 15.77 14.17 -7.79
CA ARG A 52 15.66 15.28 -8.74
C ARG A 52 14.23 15.56 -9.22
N PRO A 53 13.35 14.56 -9.42
CA PRO A 53 11.95 14.81 -9.82
C PRO A 53 11.07 15.37 -8.69
N LEU A 54 11.61 15.49 -7.47
CA LEU A 54 10.88 15.94 -6.28
C LEU A 54 9.62 15.08 -6.05
N TYR A 55 9.82 13.77 -5.97
CA TYR A 55 8.75 12.79 -5.74
C TYR A 55 8.18 12.88 -4.33
N ASP A 56 6.86 12.87 -4.21
CA ASP A 56 6.17 12.70 -2.94
C ASP A 56 4.81 12.03 -3.21
N PHE A 57 3.99 11.85 -2.19
CA PHE A 57 2.70 11.20 -2.33
C PHE A 57 1.55 12.11 -1.90
N VAL A 58 0.36 11.88 -2.48
CA VAL A 58 -0.91 12.44 -2.01
C VAL A 58 -1.82 11.30 -1.58
N ARG A 59 -2.68 11.51 -0.58
CA ARG A 59 -3.69 10.51 -0.23
C ARG A 59 -4.87 10.66 -1.19
N ILE A 60 -5.24 9.59 -1.87
CA ILE A 60 -6.45 9.53 -2.70
C ILE A 60 -7.60 9.12 -1.78
N LEU A 61 -8.65 9.94 -1.76
CA LEU A 61 -9.85 9.73 -0.95
C LEU A 61 -10.88 8.87 -1.71
N PRO A 62 -11.84 8.23 -1.00
CA PRO A 62 -12.85 7.39 -1.65
C PRO A 62 -13.75 8.10 -2.67
N ASP A 63 -13.87 9.42 -2.58
CA ASP A 63 -14.59 10.26 -3.56
C ASP A 63 -13.76 10.62 -4.80
N GLY A 64 -12.52 10.12 -4.89
CA GLY A 64 -11.58 10.39 -5.97
C GLY A 64 -10.79 11.70 -5.83
N SER A 65 -11.05 12.50 -4.81
CA SER A 65 -10.26 13.69 -4.51
C SER A 65 -8.91 13.33 -3.90
N SER A 66 -7.98 14.30 -3.85
CA SER A 66 -6.64 14.09 -3.28
C SER A 66 -6.37 15.03 -2.11
N LEU A 67 -5.89 14.48 -1.00
CA LEU A 67 -5.41 15.22 0.16
C LEU A 67 -3.88 15.37 0.09
N LYS A 68 -3.42 16.62 0.08
CA LYS A 68 -2.01 17.02 0.12
C LYS A 68 -1.63 17.49 1.53
N GLY A 69 -0.33 17.58 1.81
CA GLY A 69 0.14 18.32 2.98
C GLY A 69 -0.04 19.83 2.80
N GLY A 70 0.15 20.58 3.89
CA GLY A 70 0.24 22.05 3.82
C GLY A 70 1.44 22.50 2.97
N ASP A 71 1.40 23.75 2.50
CA ASP A 71 2.54 24.46 1.90
C ASP A 71 3.25 23.74 0.73
N GLY A 72 2.51 22.97 -0.08
CA GLY A 72 3.07 22.27 -1.24
C GLY A 72 3.87 21.01 -0.88
N LEU A 73 3.72 20.51 0.35
CA LEU A 73 4.24 19.22 0.78
C LEU A 73 3.31 18.07 0.34
N GLY A 74 3.88 16.87 0.20
CA GLY A 74 3.07 15.67 0.10
C GLY A 74 2.29 15.36 1.39
N TYR A 75 1.38 14.40 1.28
CA TYR A 75 0.62 13.86 2.40
C TYR A 75 1.56 13.35 3.50
N ARG A 76 1.12 13.51 4.76
CA ARG A 76 1.85 13.08 5.94
C ARG A 76 0.97 12.19 6.79
N ILE A 77 1.58 11.11 7.29
CA ILE A 77 0.93 10.16 8.19
C ILE A 77 0.64 10.88 9.52
N PRO A 78 -0.59 10.77 10.09
CA PRO A 78 -0.92 11.36 11.37
C PRO A 78 0.03 10.90 12.49
N ALA A 79 0.33 11.78 13.45
CA ALA A 79 1.31 11.52 14.50
C ALA A 79 0.99 10.29 15.37
N ASP A 80 -0.29 9.99 15.55
CA ASP A 80 -0.83 8.88 16.35
C ASP A 80 -1.05 7.59 15.54
N ARG A 81 -0.51 7.52 14.32
CA ARG A 81 -0.67 6.39 13.40
C ARG A 81 0.66 5.99 12.76
N ASN A 82 0.74 4.71 12.42
CA ASN A 82 1.68 4.18 11.44
C ASN A 82 0.90 3.70 10.21
N LEU A 83 1.50 3.80 9.03
CA LEU A 83 0.98 3.22 7.79
C LEU A 83 1.67 1.89 7.52
N ILE A 84 0.89 0.82 7.36
CA ILE A 84 1.38 -0.43 6.75
C ILE A 84 1.07 -0.36 5.27
N VAL A 85 2.09 -0.44 4.41
CA VAL A 85 1.94 -0.57 2.95
C VAL A 85 1.99 -2.04 2.59
N THR A 86 0.95 -2.55 1.93
CA THR A 86 0.82 -3.95 1.53
C THR A 86 0.86 -4.15 0.02
N ASP A 87 0.60 -3.10 -0.76
CA ASP A 87 0.53 -3.21 -2.21
C ASP A 87 1.27 -2.06 -2.86
N VAL A 88 2.03 -2.39 -3.92
CA VAL A 88 2.78 -1.44 -4.73
C VAL A 88 2.45 -1.70 -6.20
N ASP A 89 1.82 -0.71 -6.84
CA ASP A 89 1.69 -0.65 -8.29
C ASP A 89 2.60 0.43 -8.83
N TRP A 90 3.34 0.13 -9.89
CA TRP A 90 4.19 1.13 -10.53
C TRP A 90 4.35 0.88 -12.02
N GLN A 91 4.64 1.97 -12.74
CA GLN A 91 4.88 1.95 -14.18
C GLN A 91 6.06 2.83 -14.54
N TYR A 92 6.83 2.36 -15.50
CA TYR A 92 8.05 2.97 -15.98
C TYR A 92 8.10 3.01 -17.51
N THR A 93 8.64 4.10 -18.03
CA THR A 93 8.94 4.27 -19.45
C THR A 93 10.36 4.75 -19.62
N HIS A 94 11.17 4.01 -20.37
CA HIS A 94 12.55 4.38 -20.64
C HIS A 94 12.64 5.51 -21.67
N PRO A 95 13.54 6.50 -21.51
CA PRO A 95 13.71 7.61 -22.46
C PRO A 95 14.04 7.17 -23.89
N LYS A 96 14.79 6.06 -24.03
CA LYS A 96 15.15 5.47 -25.33
C LYS A 96 14.07 4.58 -25.96
N ARG A 97 12.89 4.45 -25.33
CA ARG A 97 11.75 3.68 -25.86
C ARG A 97 12.17 2.28 -26.35
N ALA A 98 11.87 1.94 -27.59
CA ALA A 98 12.13 0.62 -28.17
C ALA A 98 13.60 0.16 -28.08
N GLU A 99 14.58 1.08 -28.08
CA GLU A 99 16.00 0.71 -27.90
C GLU A 99 16.34 0.20 -26.49
N ALA A 100 15.40 0.33 -25.55
CA ALA A 100 15.51 -0.19 -24.21
C ALA A 100 14.78 -1.52 -24.01
N ALA A 101 14.22 -2.10 -25.06
CA ALA A 101 13.59 -3.41 -24.99
C ALA A 101 14.54 -4.46 -24.39
N GLY A 102 14.01 -5.29 -23.50
CA GLY A 102 14.77 -6.32 -22.80
C GLY A 102 15.70 -5.80 -21.69
N LYS A 103 15.80 -4.48 -21.47
CA LYS A 103 16.55 -3.95 -20.33
C LYS A 103 15.77 -4.14 -19.03
N THR A 104 16.51 -4.29 -17.94
CA THR A 104 15.96 -4.41 -16.60
C THR A 104 15.85 -3.04 -15.93
N GLN A 105 14.76 -2.83 -15.21
CA GLN A 105 14.52 -1.68 -14.36
C GLN A 105 14.09 -2.13 -12.97
N VAL A 106 14.70 -1.55 -11.95
CA VAL A 106 14.48 -1.91 -10.56
C VAL A 106 13.90 -0.70 -9.83
N LEU A 107 12.66 -0.81 -9.39
CA LEU A 107 12.09 0.10 -8.42
C LEU A 107 12.60 -0.24 -7.03
N ARG A 108 13.03 0.77 -6.28
CA ARG A 108 13.33 0.69 -4.85
C ARG A 108 12.49 1.70 -4.09
N LEU A 109 11.93 1.30 -2.96
CA LEU A 109 11.33 2.23 -2.01
C LEU A 109 12.19 2.31 -0.76
N PHE A 110 12.47 3.55 -0.35
CA PHE A 110 13.14 3.86 0.90
C PHE A 110 12.17 4.49 1.88
N VAL A 111 12.27 4.10 3.15
CA VAL A 111 11.74 4.88 4.26
C VAL A 111 12.87 5.78 4.74
N GLN A 112 12.66 7.09 4.63
CA GLN A 112 13.64 8.11 4.98
C GLN A 112 13.14 8.92 6.17
N ASN A 113 13.98 9.12 7.17
CA ASN A 113 13.70 9.99 8.31
C ASN A 113 13.54 11.45 7.83
N ARG A 114 12.52 12.15 8.32
CA ARG A 114 12.21 13.52 7.90
C ARG A 114 13.13 14.56 8.53
N SER A 115 13.59 14.30 9.75
CA SER A 115 14.48 15.18 10.49
C SER A 115 15.94 15.01 10.07
N ASP A 116 16.34 13.78 9.72
CA ASP A 116 17.65 13.47 9.15
C ASP A 116 17.51 12.68 7.84
N ARG A 117 17.68 13.35 6.71
CA ARG A 117 17.49 12.74 5.38
C ARG A 117 18.60 11.76 5.00
N THR A 118 19.70 11.71 5.75
CA THR A 118 20.77 10.73 5.53
C THR A 118 20.40 9.36 6.12
N GLU A 119 19.52 9.33 7.11
CA GLU A 119 18.96 8.12 7.67
C GLU A 119 17.81 7.60 6.78
N GLN A 120 18.10 6.54 6.05
CA GLN A 120 17.11 5.86 5.21
C GLN A 120 17.38 4.37 5.11
N ALA A 121 16.32 3.59 4.95
CA ALA A 121 16.39 2.15 4.74
C ALA A 121 15.55 1.75 3.53
N ARG A 122 16.10 0.87 2.67
CA ARG A 122 15.35 0.24 1.58
C ARG A 122 14.40 -0.79 2.17
N VAL A 123 13.11 -0.64 1.91
CA VAL A 123 12.04 -1.50 2.47
C VAL A 123 11.32 -2.35 1.42
N PHE A 124 11.50 -2.01 0.14
CA PHE A 124 10.87 -2.73 -0.97
C PHE A 124 11.75 -2.62 -2.21
N GLU A 125 11.75 -3.69 -3.02
CA GLU A 125 12.42 -3.73 -4.32
C GLU A 125 11.57 -4.56 -5.29
N SER A 126 11.35 -4.04 -6.50
CA SER A 126 10.59 -4.71 -7.55
C SER A 126 11.29 -4.54 -8.89
N THR A 127 11.39 -5.63 -9.66
CA THR A 127 12.16 -5.65 -10.91
C THR A 127 11.24 -5.95 -12.09
N VAL A 128 11.38 -5.17 -13.17
CA VAL A 128 10.70 -5.41 -14.45
C VAL A 128 11.69 -5.49 -15.60
N THR A 129 11.34 -6.28 -16.61
CA THR A 129 12.01 -6.25 -17.91
C THR A 129 11.15 -5.45 -18.88
N LEU A 130 11.77 -4.52 -19.60
CA LEU A 130 11.05 -3.61 -20.49
C LEU A 130 10.59 -4.30 -21.78
N SER A 131 9.38 -3.96 -22.20
CA SER A 131 8.74 -4.43 -23.44
C SER A 131 9.44 -3.90 -24.69
N SER A 132 8.97 -4.33 -25.86
CA SER A 132 9.39 -3.79 -27.17
C SER A 132 9.23 -2.27 -27.31
N GLN A 133 8.43 -1.62 -26.47
CA GLN A 133 8.19 -0.18 -26.45
C GLN A 133 9.10 0.54 -25.45
N GLY A 134 9.91 -0.19 -24.67
CA GLY A 134 10.71 0.37 -23.57
C GLY A 134 9.88 0.68 -22.32
N GLU A 135 8.76 -0.01 -22.14
CA GLU A 135 7.81 0.23 -21.05
C GLU A 135 7.71 -1.01 -20.16
N GLY A 136 7.42 -0.80 -18.89
CA GLY A 136 7.25 -1.89 -17.94
C GLY A 136 6.50 -1.43 -16.71
N GLY A 137 5.95 -2.38 -15.97
CA GLY A 137 5.27 -2.10 -14.72
C GLY A 137 5.03 -3.40 -13.97
N ALA A 138 4.83 -3.28 -12.68
CA ALA A 138 4.47 -4.41 -11.84
C ALA A 138 3.46 -3.97 -10.78
N SER A 139 2.67 -4.96 -10.39
CA SER A 139 1.69 -4.89 -9.31
C SER A 139 2.05 -5.98 -8.32
N GLU A 140 2.52 -5.58 -7.14
CA GLU A 140 2.96 -6.52 -6.12
C GLU A 140 2.10 -6.39 -4.87
N ARG A 141 1.59 -7.53 -4.41
CA ARG A 141 0.85 -7.66 -3.16
C ARG A 141 1.68 -8.45 -2.17
N MET A 142 2.07 -7.79 -1.08
CA MET A 142 2.88 -8.35 -0.01
C MET A 142 1.99 -8.96 1.08
N THR A 143 2.38 -10.11 1.62
CA THR A 143 1.65 -10.74 2.72
C THR A 143 1.75 -9.94 4.03
N THR A 144 2.89 -9.34 4.30
CA THR A 144 3.15 -8.60 5.56
C THR A 144 3.31 -7.09 5.36
N GLY A 145 3.80 -6.66 4.20
CA GLY A 145 4.08 -5.26 3.92
C GLY A 145 5.28 -4.69 4.69
N PHE A 146 5.38 -3.36 4.69
CA PHE A 146 6.36 -2.60 5.49
C PHE A 146 5.68 -1.42 6.19
N VAL A 147 6.28 -0.96 7.30
CA VAL A 147 5.70 0.04 8.19
C VAL A 147 6.39 1.40 8.00
N ILE A 148 5.60 2.46 8.01
CA ILE A 148 6.06 3.85 7.93
C ILE A 148 5.43 4.63 9.08
N SER A 149 6.25 5.36 9.84
CA SER A 149 5.77 6.25 10.89
C SER A 149 5.57 7.68 10.39
N SER A 150 4.91 8.51 11.19
CA SER A 150 4.75 9.95 10.96
C SER A 150 6.06 10.74 10.90
N ALA A 151 7.14 10.20 11.48
CA ALA A 151 8.48 10.77 11.46
C ALA A 151 9.24 10.49 10.15
N ALA A 152 8.69 9.65 9.27
CA ALA A 152 9.33 9.23 8.03
C ALA A 152 8.53 9.63 6.78
N ARG A 153 9.16 9.46 5.62
CA ARG A 153 8.54 9.59 4.30
C ARG A 153 9.01 8.47 3.38
N ILE A 154 8.26 8.26 2.31
CA ILE A 154 8.57 7.25 1.30
C ILE A 154 9.30 7.94 0.14
N CYS A 155 10.48 7.43 -0.21
CA CYS A 155 11.25 7.90 -1.35
C CYS A 155 11.40 6.80 -2.40
N PRO A 156 10.79 6.95 -3.59
CA PRO A 156 11.02 6.04 -4.70
C PRO A 156 12.30 6.37 -5.46
N GLU A 157 12.98 5.34 -5.93
CA GLU A 157 14.15 5.40 -6.81
C GLU A 157 14.02 4.30 -7.88
N VAL A 158 14.43 4.58 -9.12
CA VAL A 158 14.51 3.57 -10.19
C VAL A 158 15.95 3.42 -10.68
N VAL A 159 16.45 2.18 -10.68
CA VAL A 159 17.83 1.86 -11.07
C VAL A 159 17.85 0.80 -12.17
N PRO A 160 18.57 1.02 -13.28
CA PRO A 160 19.25 2.26 -13.66
C PRO A 160 18.24 3.33 -14.12
N GLY A 161 18.41 4.57 -13.66
CA GLY A 161 17.53 5.69 -14.01
C GLY A 161 17.40 5.98 -15.52
N PRO A 162 16.64 7.02 -15.90
CA PRO A 162 16.23 8.15 -15.06
C PRO A 162 14.99 7.86 -14.20
N ASP A 163 14.92 8.52 -13.04
CA ASP A 163 13.77 8.41 -12.16
C ASP A 163 12.54 9.14 -12.69
N GLY A 164 12.71 10.28 -13.38
CA GLY A 164 11.60 11.17 -13.78
C GLY A 164 11.89 12.11 -14.96
N PRO A 165 10.91 12.96 -15.32
CA PRO A 165 10.56 13.36 -16.68
C PRO A 165 11.71 13.89 -17.57
N PRO A 166 11.56 13.76 -18.91
CA PRO A 166 10.35 13.40 -19.67
C PRO A 166 10.05 11.89 -19.74
N SER A 167 10.87 11.05 -19.11
CA SER A 167 10.70 9.59 -19.03
C SER A 167 11.20 9.11 -17.66
N GLY A 168 10.90 7.89 -17.27
CA GLY A 168 11.19 7.36 -15.93
C GLY A 168 9.96 6.74 -15.28
N LEU A 169 9.88 6.86 -13.96
CA LEU A 169 8.71 6.48 -13.17
C LEU A 169 7.53 7.41 -13.49
N LEU A 170 6.50 6.85 -14.12
CA LEU A 170 5.32 7.58 -14.60
C LEU A 170 4.27 7.71 -13.50
N HIS A 171 3.89 6.57 -12.94
CA HIS A 171 2.85 6.43 -11.93
C HIS A 171 3.30 5.42 -10.89
N MET A 172 2.86 5.66 -9.66
CA MET A 172 2.96 4.70 -8.58
C MET A 172 1.79 4.88 -7.63
N ILE A 173 1.20 3.77 -7.23
CA ILE A 173 0.13 3.70 -6.26
C ILE A 173 0.60 2.78 -5.13
N LEU A 174 0.50 3.26 -3.91
CA LEU A 174 0.71 2.45 -2.72
C LEU A 174 -0.64 2.24 -2.05
N ARG A 175 -0.95 1.01 -1.67
CA ARG A 175 -2.13 0.71 -0.85
C ARG A 175 -1.73 0.06 0.45
N GLY A 176 -2.54 0.32 1.46
CA GLY A 176 -2.24 -0.08 2.81
C GLY A 176 -3.33 0.35 3.78
N TYR A 177 -3.00 0.30 5.07
CA TYR A 177 -3.91 0.71 6.12
C TYR A 177 -3.17 1.28 7.33
N PHE A 178 -3.87 2.12 8.08
CA PHE A 178 -3.34 2.66 9.33
C PHE A 178 -3.45 1.65 10.48
N ILE A 179 -2.48 1.75 11.39
CA ILE A 179 -2.52 1.15 12.72
C ILE A 179 -2.19 2.22 13.76
N PRO A 180 -2.55 2.04 15.04
CA PRO A 180 -2.06 2.91 16.11
C PRO A 180 -0.53 2.97 16.12
N ALA A 181 0.03 4.16 16.35
CA ALA A 181 1.46 4.28 16.57
C ALA A 181 1.85 3.53 17.86
N THR A 182 2.87 2.67 17.78
CA THR A 182 3.53 2.15 18.98
C THR A 182 4.27 3.29 19.66
N ALA A 183 4.07 3.44 20.97
CA ALA A 183 4.89 4.35 21.77
C ALA A 183 6.38 3.99 21.57
N PRO A 184 7.26 4.99 21.38
CA PRO A 184 8.70 4.75 21.22
C PRO A 184 9.32 4.07 22.46
#